data_AF-A0A9P5WWN4-F1
#
_entry.id   AF-A0A9P5WWN4-F1
#
_cell.length_a   1.000
_cell.length_b   1.000
_cell.length_c   1.000
_cell.angle_alpha   90.00
_cell.angle_beta   90.00
_cell.angle_gamma   90.00
#
_symmetry.space_group_name_H-M   'P 1'
#
loop_
_entity.id
_entity.type
_entity.pdbx_description
1 polymer ?
#
loop_
_entity_poly.entity_id
_entity_poly.type
_entity_poly.pdbx_seq_one_letter_code
_entity_poly.pdbx_strand_id
1 'polypeptide(L)'
;TFATASVPSTADLDTLEATISAELPRAQVSIPASRSFIKVVDVPFFKAGVSPPTPYTSAELNAELERSIIPSAYVVHVRYVRNSPKAEFATVWIDLSDSQRGTHASQLIGRRLFLNEAEVLIKGAKAHTRVPQCQRCWHWGHSTEVCRRPAIRCPICTGPHSRASHRSLAGCCRGNPKANPPVPPTPADAPCTHVRACINCGNKHAADDHRCPYWRHRFNWSWIK
;
A
#
# COMPACT_ATOMS: atom_id res chain seq x y z
N THR A 1 6.73 -37.46 19.99
CA THR A 1 6.60 -36.02 20.26
C THR A 1 7.59 -35.28 19.39
N PHE A 2 7.14 -34.76 18.24
CA PHE A 2 8.01 -33.98 17.36
C PHE A 2 8.20 -32.58 17.95
N ALA A 3 9.42 -32.26 18.37
CA ALA A 3 9.76 -30.93 18.86
C ALA A 3 9.88 -29.97 17.66
N THR A 4 8.81 -29.20 17.41
CA THR A 4 8.68 -28.23 16.32
C THR A 4 9.34 -26.88 16.66
N ALA A 5 10.61 -26.89 17.06
CA ALA A 5 11.36 -25.66 17.39
C ALA A 5 12.44 -25.31 16.34
N SER A 6 12.74 -26.21 15.42
CA SER A 6 13.73 -25.98 14.37
C SER A 6 13.11 -25.18 13.23
N VAL A 7 13.61 -23.95 13.06
CA VAL A 7 13.30 -23.14 11.87
C VAL A 7 14.08 -23.72 10.68
N PRO A 8 13.43 -24.01 9.54
CA PRO A 8 14.12 -24.50 8.35
C PRO A 8 15.23 -23.53 7.93
N SER A 9 16.38 -24.08 7.58
CA SER A 9 17.49 -23.32 6.98
C SER A 9 17.15 -22.89 5.56
N THR A 10 17.90 -21.94 4.99
CA THR A 10 17.73 -21.54 3.58
C THR A 10 17.84 -22.74 2.64
N ALA A 11 18.78 -23.66 2.91
CA ALA A 11 18.93 -24.89 2.12
C ALA A 11 17.70 -25.81 2.21
N ASP A 12 17.05 -25.87 3.37
CA ASP A 12 15.81 -26.65 3.54
C ASP A 12 14.66 -26.02 2.74
N LEU A 13 14.58 -24.68 2.71
CA LEU A 13 13.59 -23.94 1.94
C LEU A 13 13.83 -24.08 0.43
N ASP A 14 15.07 -23.98 -0.03
CA ASP A 14 15.45 -24.16 -1.44
C ASP A 14 15.11 -25.59 -1.91
N THR A 15 15.38 -26.59 -1.06
CA THR A 15 15.02 -27.99 -1.35
C THR A 15 13.51 -28.17 -1.45
N LEU A 16 12.76 -27.54 -0.54
CA LEU A 16 11.29 -27.58 -0.55
C LEU A 16 10.71 -26.92 -1.80
N GLU A 17 11.24 -25.75 -2.19
CA GLU A 17 10.81 -25.03 -3.39
C GLU A 17 11.12 -25.82 -4.66
N ALA A 18 12.31 -26.43 -4.76
CA ALA A 18 12.67 -27.29 -5.87
C ALA A 18 11.75 -28.52 -5.98
N THR A 19 11.46 -29.16 -4.83
CA THR A 19 10.58 -30.34 -4.77
C THR A 19 9.15 -29.99 -5.18
N ILE A 20 8.60 -28.88 -4.65
CA ILE A 20 7.24 -28.47 -4.97
C ILE A 20 7.13 -28.01 -6.43
N SER A 21 8.14 -27.33 -6.96
CA SER A 21 8.16 -26.90 -8.37
C SER A 21 8.23 -28.09 -9.33
N ALA A 22 8.90 -29.18 -8.96
CA ALA A 22 8.94 -30.41 -9.73
C ALA A 22 7.58 -31.14 -9.75
N GLU A 23 6.89 -31.19 -8.62
CA GLU A 23 5.58 -31.87 -8.47
C GLU A 23 4.40 -31.03 -8.99
N LEU A 24 4.51 -29.70 -8.95
CA LEU A 24 3.48 -28.77 -9.38
C LEU A 24 4.01 -27.76 -10.42
N PRO A 25 4.41 -28.21 -11.62
CA PRO A 25 5.06 -27.37 -12.64
C PRO A 25 4.18 -26.23 -13.18
N ARG A 26 2.88 -26.21 -12.85
CA ARG A 26 1.93 -25.15 -13.22
C ARG A 26 1.50 -24.25 -12.06
N ALA A 27 1.97 -24.50 -10.84
CA ALA A 27 1.69 -23.66 -9.69
C ALA A 27 2.94 -22.82 -9.39
N GLN A 28 2.80 -21.49 -9.40
CA GLN A 28 3.79 -20.63 -8.74
C GLN A 28 3.64 -20.83 -7.23
N VAL A 29 4.46 -21.71 -6.67
CA VAL A 29 4.53 -21.89 -5.22
C VAL A 29 5.62 -20.99 -4.69
N SER A 30 5.24 -19.97 -3.93
CA SER A 30 6.17 -19.27 -3.05
C SER A 30 5.93 -19.75 -1.63
N ILE A 31 7.00 -20.08 -0.93
CA ILE A 31 6.94 -20.32 0.51
C ILE A 31 6.50 -19.01 1.16
N PRO A 32 5.60 -19.00 2.17
CA PRO A 32 5.23 -17.79 2.88
C PRO A 32 6.47 -17.18 3.54
N ALA A 33 7.11 -16.23 2.86
CA ALA A 33 8.23 -15.49 3.39
C ALA A 33 7.70 -14.44 4.37
N SER A 34 8.38 -14.30 5.51
CA SER A 34 8.15 -13.16 6.40
C SER A 34 8.51 -11.87 5.66
N ARG A 35 8.01 -10.74 6.15
CA ARG A 35 8.38 -9.43 5.60
C ARG A 35 9.21 -8.66 6.61
N SER A 36 10.38 -8.23 6.17
CA SER A 36 11.19 -7.24 6.88
C SER A 36 11.11 -5.90 6.18
N PHE A 37 11.40 -4.84 6.92
CA PHE A 37 11.30 -3.48 6.43
C PHE A 37 12.62 -2.77 6.69
N ILE A 38 13.20 -2.18 5.65
CA ILE A 38 14.38 -1.32 5.77
C ILE A 38 14.08 0.04 5.16
N LYS A 39 14.91 1.01 5.51
CA LYS A 39 14.89 2.35 4.91
C LYS A 39 16.30 2.83 4.62
N VAL A 40 16.46 3.48 3.48
CA VAL A 40 17.68 4.22 3.13
C VAL A 40 17.39 5.69 3.38
N VAL A 41 18.18 6.32 4.24
CA VAL A 41 17.97 7.72 4.66
C VAL A 41 18.93 8.66 3.93
N ASP A 42 18.57 9.95 3.91
CA ASP A 42 19.40 11.03 3.38
C ASP A 42 19.76 10.85 1.89
N VAL A 43 18.84 10.26 1.13
CA VAL A 43 18.98 10.04 -0.31
C VAL A 43 18.71 11.35 -1.05
N PRO A 44 19.63 11.87 -1.89
CA PRO A 44 19.38 13.07 -2.69
C PRO A 44 18.11 12.93 -3.52
N PHE A 45 17.21 13.91 -3.47
CA PHE A 45 15.96 13.85 -4.23
C PHE A 45 16.09 14.46 -5.62
N PHE A 46 16.99 15.43 -5.79
CA PHE A 46 17.24 16.15 -7.04
C PHE A 46 18.59 15.75 -7.63
N LYS A 47 18.67 15.76 -8.97
CA LYS A 47 19.91 15.51 -9.71
C LYS A 47 20.91 16.64 -9.48
N ALA A 48 22.16 16.29 -9.20
CA ALA A 48 23.21 17.27 -8.99
C ALA A 48 23.48 18.10 -10.27
N GLY A 49 23.71 19.40 -10.11
CA GLY A 49 24.11 20.29 -11.22
C GLY A 49 23.03 20.60 -12.26
N VAL A 50 21.78 20.16 -12.08
CA VAL A 50 20.69 20.43 -13.03
C VAL A 50 19.85 21.63 -12.57
N SER A 51 19.68 22.62 -13.45
CA SER A 51 18.80 23.77 -13.25
C SER A 51 17.72 23.83 -14.35
N PRO A 52 16.42 23.85 -14.02
CA PRO A 52 15.86 23.86 -12.67
C PRO A 52 16.02 22.51 -11.92
N PRO A 53 15.91 22.50 -10.57
CA PRO A 53 16.02 21.29 -9.77
C PRO A 53 15.10 20.18 -10.29
N THR A 54 15.71 19.11 -10.80
CA THR A 54 15.00 18.02 -11.46
C THR A 54 15.06 16.78 -10.56
N PRO A 55 13.91 16.24 -10.12
CA PRO A 55 13.90 15.07 -9.25
C PRO A 55 14.29 13.80 -9.99
N TYR A 56 14.86 12.84 -9.27
CA TYR A 56 15.01 11.48 -9.80
C TYR A 56 13.64 10.83 -10.00
N THR A 57 13.47 10.16 -11.14
CA THR A 57 12.26 9.38 -11.42
C THR A 57 12.31 8.02 -10.73
N SER A 58 11.15 7.40 -10.49
CA SER A 58 11.13 6.06 -9.87
C SER A 58 11.83 5.00 -10.71
N ALA A 59 11.87 5.15 -12.04
CA ALA A 59 12.57 4.22 -12.94
C ALA A 59 14.09 4.32 -12.79
N GLU A 60 14.63 5.54 -12.75
CA GLU A 60 16.06 5.77 -12.53
C GLU A 60 16.51 5.20 -11.18
N LEU A 61 15.72 5.47 -10.14
CA LEU A 61 16.02 5.01 -8.79
C LEU A 61 15.97 3.48 -8.68
N ASN A 62 14.98 2.84 -9.31
CA ASN A 62 14.90 1.38 -9.31
C ASN A 62 16.10 0.76 -10.05
N ALA A 63 16.52 1.34 -11.17
CA ALA A 63 17.70 0.87 -11.90
C ALA A 63 19.00 1.02 -11.08
N GLU A 64 19.12 2.06 -10.26
CA GLU A 64 20.24 2.19 -9.32
C GLU A 64 20.16 1.17 -8.18
N LEU A 65 18.97 0.95 -7.60
CA LEU A 65 18.79 -0.07 -6.57
C LEU A 65 19.10 -1.48 -7.09
N GLU A 66 18.74 -1.80 -8.33
CA GLU A 66 19.07 -3.08 -8.97
C GLU A 66 20.58 -3.32 -9.09
N ARG A 67 21.37 -2.25 -9.17
CA ARG A 67 22.84 -2.30 -9.19
C ARG A 67 23.48 -2.18 -7.80
N SER A 68 22.67 -1.99 -6.76
CA SER A 68 23.15 -1.78 -5.40
C SER A 68 23.47 -3.10 -4.68
N ILE A 69 23.92 -3.00 -3.44
CA ILE A 69 24.15 -4.16 -2.56
C ILE A 69 22.86 -4.87 -2.12
N ILE A 70 21.68 -4.32 -2.43
CA ILE A 70 20.38 -4.89 -2.08
C ILE A 70 19.98 -5.86 -3.19
N PRO A 71 19.92 -7.19 -2.94
CA PRO A 71 19.57 -8.14 -3.98
C PRO A 71 18.13 -7.94 -4.43
N SER A 72 17.93 -7.73 -5.73
CA SER A 72 16.60 -7.48 -6.32
C SER A 72 15.61 -8.63 -6.06
N ALA A 73 16.11 -9.86 -5.97
CA ALA A 73 15.31 -11.04 -5.63
C ALA A 73 14.62 -10.94 -4.25
N TYR A 74 15.15 -10.14 -3.32
CA TYR A 74 14.54 -9.93 -2.01
C TYR A 74 13.58 -8.74 -1.97
N VAL A 75 13.63 -7.86 -2.97
CA VAL A 75 12.84 -6.62 -2.97
C VAL A 75 11.40 -6.92 -3.40
N VAL A 76 10.45 -6.71 -2.48
CA VAL A 76 9.02 -6.87 -2.75
C VAL A 76 8.42 -5.56 -3.22
N HIS A 77 8.79 -4.44 -2.60
CA HIS A 77 8.24 -3.14 -2.93
C HIS A 77 9.17 -2.01 -2.50
N VAL A 78 9.24 -0.95 -3.32
CA VAL A 78 10.07 0.23 -3.07
C VAL A 78 9.22 1.49 -3.10
N ARG A 79 9.45 2.40 -2.15
CA ARG A 79 8.77 3.70 -2.07
C ARG A 79 9.78 4.82 -1.82
N TYR A 80 9.80 5.80 -2.70
CA TYR A 80 10.63 7.00 -2.59
C TYR A 80 9.80 8.13 -1.99
N VAL A 81 10.15 8.60 -0.81
CA VAL A 81 9.37 9.62 -0.09
C VAL A 81 10.27 10.78 0.28
N ARG A 82 10.01 11.95 -0.31
CA ARG A 82 10.68 13.21 0.06
C ARG A 82 10.40 13.53 1.53
N ASN A 83 11.43 13.91 2.28
CA ASN A 83 11.30 14.10 3.74
C ASN A 83 10.35 15.26 4.10
N SER A 84 10.27 16.29 3.26
CA SER A 84 9.28 17.38 3.35
C SER A 84 9.13 18.08 2.00
N PRO A 85 8.10 18.93 1.78
CA PRO A 85 7.93 19.70 0.54
C PRO A 85 9.09 20.66 0.21
N LYS A 86 9.93 20.98 1.20
CA LYS A 86 11.11 21.86 1.05
C LYS A 86 12.43 21.12 1.21
N ALA A 87 12.42 19.83 1.54
CA ALA A 87 13.65 19.06 1.78
C ALA A 87 14.37 18.74 0.46
N GLU A 88 15.69 18.76 0.47
CA GLU A 88 16.51 18.28 -0.65
C GLU A 88 16.64 16.74 -0.65
N PHE A 89 16.40 16.13 0.51
CA PHE A 89 16.59 14.69 0.73
C PHE A 89 15.25 13.93 0.84
N ALA A 90 15.34 12.64 0.56
CA ALA A 90 14.28 11.67 0.65
C ALA A 90 14.69 10.45 1.49
N THR A 91 13.69 9.70 1.89
CA THR A 91 13.84 8.36 2.47
C THR A 91 13.29 7.35 1.48
N VAL A 92 14.07 6.31 1.20
CA VAL A 92 13.64 5.16 0.39
C VAL A 92 13.24 4.04 1.31
N TRP A 93 11.98 3.64 1.25
CA TRP A 93 11.45 2.53 2.04
C TRP A 93 11.41 1.28 1.17
N ILE A 94 11.96 0.19 1.69
CA ILE A 94 12.06 -1.08 0.96
C ILE A 94 11.45 -2.18 1.83
N ASP A 95 10.45 -2.85 1.26
CA ASP A 95 9.87 -4.06 1.83
C ASP A 95 10.64 -5.25 1.28
N LEU A 96 11.17 -6.09 2.16
CA LEU A 96 11.95 -7.27 1.80
C LEU A 96 11.16 -8.55 2.05
N SER A 97 11.30 -9.50 1.13
CA SER A 97 11.04 -10.92 1.39
C SER A 97 12.16 -11.45 2.27
N ASP A 98 11.81 -12.02 3.42
CA ASP A 98 12.78 -12.39 4.44
C ASP A 98 12.39 -13.68 5.18
N SER A 99 13.33 -14.24 5.91
CA SER A 99 13.09 -15.33 6.85
C SER A 99 12.30 -14.83 8.06
N GLN A 100 11.70 -15.75 8.83
CA GLN A 100 11.06 -15.39 10.12
C GLN A 100 12.04 -14.70 11.10
N ARG A 101 13.35 -14.89 10.95
CA ARG A 101 14.38 -14.27 11.77
C ARG A 101 14.86 -12.91 11.24
N GLY A 102 14.40 -12.49 10.07
CA GLY A 102 14.84 -11.22 9.46
C GLY A 102 16.29 -11.25 8.99
N THR A 103 16.75 -12.38 8.45
CA THR A 103 18.14 -12.61 8.05
C THR A 103 18.61 -11.60 7.00
N HIS A 104 17.82 -11.37 5.94
CA HIS A 104 18.17 -10.48 4.84
C HIS A 104 18.24 -9.03 5.32
N ALA A 105 17.25 -8.58 6.10
CA ALA A 105 17.28 -7.23 6.67
C ALA A 105 18.49 -7.05 7.60
N SER A 106 18.79 -8.03 8.46
CA SER A 106 19.92 -7.94 9.39
C SER A 106 21.27 -7.84 8.68
N GLN A 107 21.45 -8.48 7.52
CA GLN A 107 22.67 -8.36 6.72
C GLN A 107 22.85 -6.97 6.07
N LEU A 108 21.75 -6.27 5.82
CA LEU A 108 21.72 -4.96 5.17
C LEU A 108 21.74 -3.80 6.16
N ILE A 109 21.10 -3.93 7.32
CA ILE A 109 21.01 -2.84 8.32
C ILE A 109 22.41 -2.43 8.79
N GLY A 110 22.68 -1.13 8.77
CA GLY A 110 23.99 -0.56 9.12
C GLY A 110 24.99 -0.52 7.97
N ARG A 111 24.70 -1.19 6.84
CA ARG A 111 25.51 -1.07 5.62
C ARG A 111 25.25 0.27 4.92
N ARG A 112 26.21 0.67 4.11
CA ARG A 112 26.15 1.84 3.24
C ARG A 112 26.08 1.39 1.80
N LEU A 113 25.38 2.16 0.97
CA LEU A 113 25.34 1.98 -0.47
C LEU A 113 25.45 3.34 -1.16
N PHE A 114 25.75 3.33 -2.44
CA PHE A 114 25.76 4.54 -3.25
C PHE A 114 24.43 4.64 -4.00
N LEU A 115 23.72 5.75 -3.83
CA LEU A 115 22.44 6.04 -4.49
C LEU A 115 22.34 7.54 -4.76
N ASN A 116 21.97 7.90 -5.98
CA ASN A 116 21.85 9.28 -6.44
C ASN A 116 23.11 10.09 -6.17
N GLU A 117 24.26 9.51 -6.51
CA GLU A 117 25.57 10.15 -6.35
C GLU A 117 25.99 10.43 -4.89
N ALA A 118 25.30 9.83 -3.91
CA ALA A 118 25.64 9.95 -2.49
C ALA A 118 25.80 8.60 -1.79
N GLU A 119 26.73 8.55 -0.84
CA GLU A 119 26.82 7.43 0.10
C GLU A 119 25.72 7.56 1.16
N VAL A 120 24.86 6.56 1.26
CA VAL A 120 23.65 6.57 2.09
C VAL A 120 23.59 5.36 3.00
N LEU A 121 22.97 5.52 4.16
CA LEU A 121 22.92 4.51 5.23
C LEU A 121 21.60 3.72 5.20
N ILE A 122 21.70 2.40 5.23
CA ILE A 122 20.56 1.50 5.44
C ILE A 122 20.25 1.41 6.94
N LYS A 123 19.00 1.69 7.31
CA LYS A 123 18.47 1.56 8.67
C LYS A 123 17.34 0.56 8.70
N GLY A 124 17.16 -0.09 9.85
CA GLY A 124 15.96 -0.87 10.12
C GLY A 124 14.72 0.03 10.10
N ALA A 125 13.62 -0.48 9.57
CA ALA A 125 12.32 0.16 9.59
C ALA A 125 11.32 -0.72 10.33
N LYS A 126 10.30 -0.09 10.91
CA LYS A 126 9.13 -0.81 11.39
C LYS A 126 8.25 -1.13 10.20
N ALA A 127 7.39 -2.14 10.34
CA ALA A 127 6.33 -2.37 9.37
C ALA A 127 5.52 -1.09 9.19
N HIS A 128 5.62 -0.47 8.00
CA HIS A 128 4.72 0.59 7.59
C HIS A 128 3.44 -0.06 7.08
N THR A 129 2.76 -0.79 7.96
CA THR A 129 1.43 -1.32 7.65
C THR A 129 0.56 -0.13 7.31
N ARG A 130 0.12 -0.06 6.06
CA ARG A 130 -0.93 0.85 5.64
C ARG A 130 -2.06 0.71 6.65
N VAL A 131 -2.49 1.83 7.22
CA VAL A 131 -3.69 1.84 8.05
C VAL A 131 -4.81 1.31 7.18
N PRO A 132 -5.46 0.20 7.55
CA PRO A 132 -6.44 -0.43 6.67
C PRO A 132 -7.64 0.49 6.50
N GLN A 133 -8.17 0.52 5.28
CA GLN A 133 -9.51 1.03 5.03
C GLN A 133 -10.46 -0.16 4.95
N CYS A 134 -11.41 -0.20 5.86
CA CYS A 134 -12.42 -1.24 5.90
C CYS A 134 -13.29 -1.20 4.64
N GLN A 135 -13.38 -2.29 3.88
CA GLN A 135 -14.23 -2.35 2.68
C GLN A 135 -15.72 -2.55 3.01
N ARG A 136 -16.04 -2.85 4.28
CA ARG A 136 -17.42 -2.96 4.76
C ARG A 136 -18.02 -1.62 5.16
N CYS A 137 -17.27 -0.79 5.89
CA CYS A 137 -17.78 0.49 6.40
C CYS A 137 -17.11 1.73 5.80
N TRP A 138 -16.02 1.55 5.05
CA TRP A 138 -15.20 2.59 4.42
C TRP A 138 -14.46 3.55 5.36
N HIS A 139 -14.51 3.28 6.67
CA HIS A 139 -13.65 3.96 7.63
C HIS A 139 -12.20 3.45 7.55
N TRP A 140 -11.26 4.37 7.73
CA TRP A 140 -9.87 4.03 8.01
C TRP A 140 -9.70 3.60 9.48
N GLY A 141 -8.65 2.83 9.77
CA GLY A 141 -8.25 2.48 11.14
C GLY A 141 -8.49 1.02 11.52
N HIS A 142 -9.22 0.24 10.72
CA HIS A 142 -9.45 -1.18 10.97
C HIS A 142 -9.65 -1.98 9.68
N SER A 143 -9.34 -3.29 9.71
CA SER A 143 -9.54 -4.19 8.58
C SER A 143 -11.01 -4.56 8.41
N THR A 144 -11.37 -5.10 7.25
CA THR A 144 -12.72 -5.61 6.99
C THR A 144 -13.09 -6.77 7.92
N GLU A 145 -12.11 -7.59 8.28
CA GLU A 145 -12.27 -8.79 9.12
C GLU A 145 -12.75 -8.48 10.54
N VAL A 146 -12.22 -7.41 11.15
CA VAL A 146 -12.58 -7.00 12.51
C VAL A 146 -13.76 -6.02 12.56
N CYS A 147 -14.36 -5.71 11.41
CA CYS A 147 -15.44 -4.73 11.31
C CYS A 147 -16.75 -5.29 11.87
N ARG A 148 -17.29 -4.64 12.91
CA ARG A 148 -18.56 -5.00 13.57
C ARG A 148 -19.82 -4.47 12.87
N ARG A 149 -19.70 -3.78 11.73
CA ARG A 149 -20.89 -3.32 11.00
C ARG A 149 -21.64 -4.53 10.43
N PRO A 150 -22.99 -4.58 10.51
CA PRO A 150 -23.75 -5.75 10.08
C PRO A 150 -23.85 -5.88 8.54
N ALA A 151 -23.70 -4.78 7.80
CA ALA A 151 -23.82 -4.76 6.35
C ALA A 151 -22.76 -3.88 5.70
N ILE A 152 -22.47 -4.17 4.43
CA ILE A 152 -21.64 -3.31 3.58
C ILE A 152 -22.30 -1.94 3.38
N ARG A 153 -21.49 -0.88 3.41
CA ARG A 153 -21.91 0.47 3.09
C ARG A 153 -21.42 0.86 1.71
N CYS A 154 -22.17 1.74 1.06
CA CYS A 154 -21.75 2.31 -0.21
C CYS A 154 -20.63 3.32 0.06
N PRO A 155 -19.47 3.25 -0.63
CA PRO A 155 -18.42 4.27 -0.46
C PRO A 155 -18.89 5.65 -0.91
N ILE A 156 -19.89 5.69 -1.77
CA ILE A 156 -20.41 6.91 -2.35
C ILE A 156 -21.40 7.56 -1.36
N CYS A 157 -22.50 6.89 -0.93
CA CYS A 157 -23.54 7.50 -0.06
C CYS A 157 -23.63 6.96 1.37
N THR A 158 -22.77 6.04 1.78
CA THR A 158 -22.84 5.38 3.10
C THR A 158 -24.13 4.57 3.35
N GLY A 159 -25.01 4.41 2.35
CA GLY A 159 -26.21 3.59 2.43
C GLY A 159 -25.89 2.09 2.49
N PRO A 160 -26.84 1.23 2.94
CA PRO A 160 -26.63 -0.21 3.12
C PRO A 160 -26.68 -0.98 1.79
N HIS A 161 -25.73 -0.72 0.89
CA HIS A 161 -25.59 -1.40 -0.40
C HIS A 161 -24.14 -1.25 -0.91
N SER A 162 -23.76 -2.08 -1.89
CA SER A 162 -22.44 -2.01 -2.52
C SER A 162 -22.32 -0.80 -3.47
N ARG A 163 -21.11 -0.50 -3.94
CA ARG A 163 -20.91 0.48 -5.02
C ARG A 163 -21.63 0.09 -6.31
N ALA A 164 -21.66 -1.21 -6.64
CA ALA A 164 -22.28 -1.72 -7.86
C ALA A 164 -23.81 -1.52 -7.84
N SER A 165 -24.45 -1.79 -6.70
CA SER A 165 -25.90 -1.63 -6.54
C SER A 165 -26.34 -0.20 -6.23
N HIS A 166 -25.41 0.76 -6.33
CA HIS A 166 -25.65 2.12 -5.89
C HIS A 166 -26.77 2.80 -6.68
N ARG A 167 -26.76 2.70 -8.01
CA ARG A 167 -27.78 3.33 -8.87
C ARG A 167 -29.18 2.76 -8.65
N SER A 168 -29.28 1.45 -8.40
CA SER A 168 -30.57 0.76 -8.25
C SER A 168 -31.16 0.86 -6.85
N LEU A 169 -30.33 1.01 -5.79
CA LEU A 169 -30.79 0.96 -4.40
C LEU A 169 -30.74 2.30 -3.67
N ALA A 170 -29.88 3.24 -4.07
CA ALA A 170 -29.79 4.51 -3.37
C ALA A 170 -30.98 5.40 -3.72
N GLY A 171 -31.72 5.86 -2.70
CA GLY A 171 -32.84 6.79 -2.91
C GLY A 171 -32.44 8.06 -3.68
N CYS A 172 -31.18 8.48 -3.56
CA CYS A 172 -30.64 9.63 -4.28
C CYS A 172 -30.39 9.40 -5.79
N CYS A 173 -30.42 8.15 -6.29
CA CYS A 173 -30.15 7.83 -7.70
C CYS A 173 -31.18 6.91 -8.36
N ARG A 174 -31.94 6.13 -7.58
CA ARG A 174 -32.96 5.20 -8.08
C ARG A 174 -34.13 5.90 -8.77
N GLY A 175 -34.32 7.19 -8.53
CA GLY A 175 -35.52 7.91 -8.92
C GLY A 175 -36.72 7.53 -8.04
N ASN A 176 -37.83 8.24 -8.25
CA ASN A 176 -39.09 8.00 -7.58
C ASN A 176 -40.25 8.21 -8.57
N PRO A 177 -40.73 7.16 -9.25
CA PRO A 177 -41.85 7.28 -10.19
C PRO A 177 -43.18 7.61 -9.51
N LYS A 178 -43.26 7.43 -8.19
CA LYS A 178 -44.44 7.78 -7.38
C LYS A 178 -44.39 9.21 -6.83
N ALA A 179 -43.30 9.95 -7.04
CA ALA A 179 -43.24 11.36 -6.67
C ALA A 179 -44.16 12.21 -7.57
N ASN A 180 -44.56 13.38 -7.08
CA ASN A 180 -45.27 14.37 -7.89
C ASN A 180 -44.48 15.69 -7.91
N PRO A 181 -43.80 16.04 -9.02
CA PRO A 181 -43.70 15.28 -10.26
C PRO A 181 -42.81 14.02 -10.14
N PRO A 182 -42.97 13.01 -11.02
CA PRO A 182 -42.11 11.82 -11.03
C PRO A 182 -40.64 12.20 -11.19
N VAL A 183 -39.78 11.58 -10.38
CA VAL A 183 -38.33 11.79 -10.44
C VAL A 183 -37.70 10.63 -11.22
N PRO A 184 -37.08 10.87 -12.39
CA PRO A 184 -36.42 9.81 -13.13
C PRO A 184 -35.17 9.28 -12.41
N PRO A 185 -34.77 8.01 -12.62
CA PRO A 185 -33.49 7.51 -12.15
C PRO A 185 -32.34 8.30 -12.79
N THR A 186 -31.21 8.40 -12.08
CA THR A 186 -30.01 9.01 -12.66
C THR A 186 -29.46 8.10 -13.77
N PRO A 187 -29.26 8.61 -15.01
CA PRO A 187 -28.72 7.82 -16.12
C PRO A 187 -27.39 7.13 -15.77
N ALA A 188 -27.12 5.97 -16.39
CA ALA A 188 -25.95 5.14 -16.09
C ALA A 188 -24.63 5.92 -16.21
N ASP A 189 -24.51 6.71 -17.27
CA ASP A 189 -23.28 7.46 -17.61
C ASP A 189 -23.22 8.86 -16.98
N ALA A 190 -24.34 9.34 -16.42
CA ALA A 190 -24.40 10.66 -15.80
C ALA A 190 -23.81 10.61 -14.39
N PRO A 191 -23.01 11.61 -13.95
CA PRO A 191 -22.54 11.68 -12.58
C PRO A 191 -23.72 11.74 -11.60
N CYS A 192 -23.52 11.21 -10.38
CA CYS A 192 -24.56 11.26 -9.38
C CYS A 192 -24.78 12.72 -8.92
N THR A 193 -26.03 13.17 -8.82
CA THR A 193 -26.38 14.61 -8.75
C THR A 193 -26.34 15.24 -7.36
N HIS A 194 -26.19 14.45 -6.30
CA HIS A 194 -26.19 14.95 -4.92
C HIS A 194 -24.75 15.29 -4.45
N VAL A 195 -24.65 16.21 -3.51
CA VAL A 195 -23.41 16.46 -2.77
C VAL A 195 -23.24 15.35 -1.72
N ARG A 196 -22.10 14.64 -1.73
CA ARG A 196 -21.82 13.60 -0.72
C ARG A 196 -20.58 13.94 0.08
N ALA A 197 -20.67 13.75 1.39
CA ALA A 197 -19.55 13.89 2.30
C ALA A 197 -18.86 12.54 2.48
N CYS A 198 -17.55 12.51 2.29
CA CYS A 198 -16.72 11.36 2.64
C CYS A 198 -16.88 11.05 4.13
N ILE A 199 -17.12 9.79 4.47
CA ILE A 199 -17.33 9.35 5.87
C ILE A 199 -16.11 9.59 6.78
N ASN A 200 -14.92 9.81 6.19
CA ASN A 200 -13.68 10.01 6.94
C ASN A 200 -13.36 11.50 7.15
N CYS A 201 -13.48 12.33 6.13
CA CYS A 201 -13.04 13.74 6.19
C CYS A 201 -14.16 14.77 5.97
N GLY A 202 -15.40 14.34 5.69
CA GLY A 202 -16.53 15.24 5.44
C GLY A 202 -16.54 15.95 4.08
N ASN A 203 -15.44 15.89 3.30
CA ASN A 203 -15.32 16.59 2.02
C ASN A 203 -16.14 15.96 0.89
N LYS A 204 -16.35 16.73 -0.18
CA LYS A 204 -17.20 16.38 -1.34
C LYS A 204 -16.59 15.33 -2.28
N HIS A 205 -16.44 14.09 -1.81
CA HIS A 205 -15.97 12.95 -2.61
C HIS A 205 -16.37 11.60 -1.97
N ALA A 206 -16.23 10.51 -2.72
CA ALA A 206 -16.49 9.16 -2.21
C ALA A 206 -15.40 8.72 -1.22
N ALA A 207 -15.73 7.81 -0.30
CA ALA A 207 -14.81 7.36 0.73
C ALA A 207 -13.59 6.59 0.18
N ASP A 208 -13.70 6.01 -1.01
CA ASP A 208 -12.64 5.31 -1.74
C ASP A 208 -11.80 6.22 -2.66
N ASP A 209 -12.06 7.53 -2.67
CA ASP A 209 -11.35 8.48 -3.52
C ASP A 209 -9.94 8.78 -2.99
N HIS A 210 -8.93 8.69 -3.86
CA HIS A 210 -7.53 8.98 -3.55
C HIS A 210 -7.24 10.46 -3.23
N ARG A 211 -8.19 11.36 -3.51
CA ARG A 211 -8.13 12.77 -3.10
C ARG A 211 -8.39 12.95 -1.61
N CYS A 212 -8.90 11.94 -0.91
CA CYS A 212 -9.15 11.99 0.53
C CYS A 212 -7.85 12.26 1.31
N PRO A 213 -7.84 13.18 2.28
CA PRO A 213 -6.70 13.38 3.18
C PRO A 213 -6.26 12.08 3.88
N TYR A 214 -7.21 11.23 4.28
CA TYR A 214 -6.91 9.93 4.87
C TYR A 214 -6.15 9.00 3.92
N TRP A 215 -6.41 9.06 2.60
CA TRP A 215 -5.63 8.30 1.63
C TRP A 215 -4.17 8.78 1.57
N ARG A 216 -3.96 10.10 1.64
CA ARG A 216 -2.60 10.68 1.68
C ARG A 216 -1.86 10.27 2.95
N HIS A 217 -2.56 10.22 4.07
CA HIS A 217 -2.02 9.83 5.38
C HIS A 217 -2.14 8.34 5.71
N ARG A 218 -2.46 7.48 4.73
CA ARG A 218 -2.69 6.04 4.94
C ARG A 218 -1.51 5.26 5.53
N PHE A 219 -0.32 5.85 5.59
CA PHE A 219 0.87 5.26 6.22
C PHE A 219 1.20 5.89 7.58
N ASN A 220 0.37 6.81 8.08
CA ASN A 220 0.55 7.53 9.32
C ASN A 220 -0.56 7.15 10.31
N TRP A 221 -0.29 6.14 11.14
CA TRP A 221 -1.20 5.68 12.19
C TRP A 221 -1.57 6.76 13.21
N SER A 222 -0.63 7.65 13.58
CA SER A 222 -0.92 8.68 14.58
C SER A 222 -1.81 9.80 14.03
N TRP A 223 -1.84 10.00 12.72
CA TRP A 223 -2.73 10.97 12.07
C TRP A 223 -4.15 10.45 11.88
N ILE A 224 -4.33 9.14 11.65
CA ILE A 224 -5.65 8.54 11.37
C ILE A 224 -6.49 8.29 12.64
N LYS A 225 -5.88 8.34 13.83
CA LYS A 225 -6.56 8.11 15.11
C LYS A 225 -7.57 9.19 15.47
#